data_AF-A0A800ARX1-F1
#
_entry.id   AF-A0A800ARX1-F1
#
_cell.length_a   1.000
_cell.length_b   1.000
_cell.length_c   1.000
_cell.angle_alpha   90.00
_cell.angle_beta   90.00
_cell.angle_gamma   90.00
#
_symmetry.space_group_name_H-M   'P 1'
#
loop_
_entity.id
_entity.type
_entity.pdbx_description
1 polymer ?
#
loop_
_entity_poly.entity_id
_entity_poly.type
_entity_poly.pdbx_seq_one_letter_code
_entity_poly.pdbx_strand_id
1 'polypeptide(L)'
;MWKTIRVSSSFTLIEIIIGVSLFSLIGIILLSTFNSGLKVWDKVFREKSEEDIFIFFEKFYRDLRDTFSYQMINFLGEKDSLKFPALIFTKSSFPGLKEGVGEVKYYWDKKEKR
;
A
#
# COMPACT_ATOMS: atom_id res chain seq x y z
N MET A 1 28.36 -57.53 -8.22
CA MET A 1 28.91 -57.01 -9.50
C MET A 1 27.78 -56.25 -10.19
N TRP A 2 27.76 -54.92 -10.06
CA TRP A 2 26.68 -54.07 -10.59
C TRP A 2 26.95 -53.77 -12.06
N LYS A 3 25.99 -54.11 -12.93
CA LYS A 3 26.07 -53.91 -14.38
C LYS A 3 25.53 -52.52 -14.70
N THR A 4 26.40 -51.61 -15.14
CA THR A 4 26.03 -50.27 -15.59
C THR A 4 25.20 -50.36 -16.87
N ILE A 5 23.99 -49.80 -16.85
CA ILE A 5 23.16 -49.63 -18.04
C ILE A 5 23.70 -48.40 -18.78
N ARG A 6 24.37 -48.59 -19.92
CA ARG A 6 24.59 -47.49 -20.88
C ARG A 6 23.41 -47.46 -21.82
N VAL A 7 22.55 -46.44 -21.68
CA VAL A 7 21.61 -46.07 -22.73
C VAL A 7 22.29 -45.01 -23.58
N SER A 8 22.74 -45.38 -24.77
CA SER A 8 23.12 -44.45 -25.83
C SER A 8 22.06 -44.57 -26.93
N SER A 9 20.95 -43.85 -26.73
CA SER A 9 19.91 -43.66 -27.75
C SER A 9 19.97 -42.21 -28.20
N SER A 10 20.33 -41.99 -29.46
CA SER A 10 20.24 -40.66 -30.06
C SER A 10 18.78 -40.28 -30.24
N PHE A 11 18.39 -39.11 -29.74
CA PHE A 11 17.02 -38.60 -29.88
C PHE A 11 16.64 -38.48 -31.35
N THR A 12 15.44 -38.91 -31.69
CA THR A 12 14.92 -38.76 -33.05
C THR A 12 14.52 -37.30 -33.29
N LEU A 13 14.60 -36.84 -34.55
CA LEU A 13 14.28 -35.45 -34.89
C LEU A 13 12.83 -35.08 -34.52
N ILE A 14 11.90 -36.02 -34.63
CA ILE A 14 10.50 -35.86 -34.22
C ILE A 14 10.35 -35.68 -32.71
N GLU A 15 11.14 -36.41 -31.91
CA GLU A 15 11.10 -36.35 -30.45
C GLU A 15 11.60 -34.99 -29.93
N ILE A 16 12.61 -34.41 -30.58
CA ILE A 16 13.09 -33.07 -30.28
C ILE A 16 12.01 -32.02 -30.61
N ILE A 17 11.35 -32.13 -31.77
CA ILE A 17 10.31 -31.18 -32.18
C ILE A 17 9.13 -31.22 -31.20
N ILE A 18 8.67 -32.42 -30.83
CA ILE A 18 7.60 -32.60 -29.85
C ILE A 18 8.03 -32.02 -28.50
N GLY A 19 9.23 -32.34 -28.02
CA GLY A 19 9.76 -31.82 -26.75
C GLY A 19 9.81 -30.29 -26.70
N VAL A 20 10.33 -29.65 -27.74
CA VAL A 20 10.42 -28.18 -27.82
C VAL A 20 9.03 -27.53 -27.88
N SER A 21 8.08 -28.12 -28.62
CA SER A 21 6.71 -27.61 -28.70
C SER A 21 5.99 -27.66 -27.35
N LEU A 22 6.14 -28.77 -26.60
CA LEU A 22 5.57 -28.93 -25.27
C LEU A 22 6.21 -27.95 -24.28
N PHE A 23 7.54 -27.79 -24.34
CA PHE A 23 8.25 -26.86 -23.48
C PHE A 23 7.81 -25.40 -23.73
N SER A 24 7.61 -25.03 -24.99
CA SER A 24 7.08 -23.71 -25.37
C SER A 24 5.67 -23.47 -24.81
N LEU A 25 4.77 -24.45 -24.96
CA LEU A 25 3.41 -24.37 -24.41
C LEU A 25 3.42 -24.19 -22.89
N ILE A 26 4.23 -24.97 -22.18
CA ILE A 26 4.38 -24.86 -20.73
C ILE A 26 4.89 -23.46 -20.34
N GLY A 27 5.89 -22.94 -21.06
CA GLY A 27 6.42 -21.59 -20.84
C GLY A 27 5.36 -20.51 -21.00
N ILE A 28 4.52 -20.61 -22.03
CA ILE A 28 3.41 -19.67 -22.27
C ILE A 28 2.39 -19.72 -21.14
N ILE A 29 2.03 -20.92 -20.68
CA ILE A 29 1.07 -21.11 -19.58
C ILE A 29 1.62 -20.48 -18.29
N LEU A 30 2.87 -20.77 -17.94
CA LEU A 30 3.51 -20.21 -16.74
C LEU A 30 3.56 -18.68 -16.79
N LEU A 31 3.96 -18.11 -17.93
CA LEU A 31 4.02 -16.65 -18.09
C LEU A 31 2.64 -16.02 -18.00
N SER A 32 1.62 -16.64 -18.58
CA SER A 32 0.23 -16.18 -18.52
C SER A 32 -0.32 -16.19 -17.08
N THR A 33 -0.10 -17.28 -16.34
CA THR A 33 -0.50 -17.40 -14.93
C THR A 33 0.23 -16.38 -14.06
N PHE A 34 1.54 -16.21 -14.26
CA PHE A 34 2.34 -15.22 -13.52
C PHE A 34 1.86 -13.79 -13.79
N ASN A 35 1.61 -13.43 -15.04
CA ASN A 35 1.11 -12.10 -15.41
C ASN A 35 -0.29 -11.84 -14.84
N SER A 36 -1.14 -12.87 -14.78
CA SER A 36 -2.46 -12.78 -14.15
C SER A 36 -2.36 -12.54 -12.64
N GLY A 37 -1.43 -13.24 -11.96
CA GLY A 37 -1.12 -13.01 -10.55
C GLY A 37 -0.61 -11.59 -10.27
N LEU A 38 0.29 -11.07 -11.10
CA LEU A 38 0.79 -9.70 -10.98
C LEU A 38 -0.30 -8.65 -11.14
N LYS A 39 -1.27 -8.86 -12.05
CA LYS A 39 -2.41 -7.94 -12.22
C LYS A 39 -3.33 -7.93 -10.99
N VAL A 40 -3.56 -9.08 -10.38
CA VAL A 40 -4.35 -9.18 -9.14
C VAL A 40 -3.61 -8.50 -7.98
N TRP A 41 -2.31 -8.76 -7.86
CA TRP A 41 -1.44 -8.08 -6.89
C TRP A 41 -1.48 -6.56 -7.08
N ASP A 42 -1.29 -6.06 -8.30
CA ASP A 42 -1.33 -4.63 -8.59
C ASP A 42 -2.71 -4.03 -8.27
N LYS A 43 -3.80 -4.75 -8.56
CA LYS A 43 -5.16 -4.30 -8.23
C LYS A 43 -5.38 -4.17 -6.72
N VAL A 44 -4.94 -5.16 -5.93
CA VAL A 44 -5.09 -5.17 -4.47
C VAL A 44 -4.19 -4.10 -3.82
N PHE A 45 -2.98 -3.88 -4.33
CA PHE A 45 -2.04 -2.92 -3.75
C PHE A 45 -2.22 -1.48 -4.28
N ARG A 46 -2.89 -1.27 -5.42
CA ARG A 46 -3.33 0.06 -5.87
C ARG A 46 -4.49 0.62 -5.05
N GLU A 47 -5.20 -0.21 -4.28
CA GLU A 47 -6.21 0.23 -3.31
C GLU A 47 -5.59 0.83 -2.03
N LYS A 48 -4.31 1.24 -2.04
CA LYS A 48 -3.72 2.14 -1.02
C LYS A 48 -4.61 3.35 -0.68
N SER A 49 -5.43 3.80 -1.64
CA SER A 49 -6.49 4.77 -1.42
C SER A 49 -7.38 4.44 -0.21
N GLU A 50 -7.82 3.20 -0.03
CA GLU A 50 -8.76 2.86 1.04
C GLU A 50 -8.08 2.88 2.42
N GLU A 51 -6.86 2.36 2.51
CA GLU A 51 -6.08 2.40 3.75
C GLU A 51 -5.70 3.84 4.14
N ASP A 52 -5.24 4.65 3.18
CA ASP A 52 -4.91 6.06 3.42
C ASP A 52 -6.16 6.88 3.82
N ILE A 53 -7.31 6.63 3.18
CA ILE A 53 -8.60 7.24 3.56
C ILE A 53 -9.01 6.80 4.97
N PHE A 54 -8.87 5.52 5.30
CA PHE A 54 -9.21 5.00 6.61
C PHE A 54 -8.33 5.61 7.71
N ILE A 55 -7.02 5.68 7.50
CA ILE A 55 -6.06 6.34 8.42
C ILE A 55 -6.41 7.82 8.58
N PHE A 56 -6.76 8.51 7.50
CA PHE A 56 -7.21 9.90 7.55
C PHE A 56 -8.46 10.07 8.41
N PHE A 57 -9.50 9.25 8.18
CA PHE A 57 -10.75 9.33 8.93
C PHE A 57 -10.59 8.95 10.40
N GLU A 58 -9.77 7.94 10.73
CA GLU A 58 -9.45 7.57 12.10
C GLU A 58 -8.76 8.71 12.86
N LYS A 59 -7.78 9.36 12.21
CA LYS A 59 -7.10 10.52 12.79
C LYS A 59 -8.05 11.70 12.95
N PHE A 60 -8.83 12.00 11.92
CA PHE A 60 -9.82 13.08 11.94
C PHE A 60 -10.88 12.88 13.02
N TYR A 61 -11.39 11.65 13.18
CA TYR A 61 -12.35 11.31 14.22
C TYR A 61 -11.76 11.48 15.62
N ARG A 62 -10.51 11.05 15.82
CA ARG A 62 -9.79 11.25 17.08
C ARG A 62 -9.64 12.74 17.40
N ASP A 63 -9.19 13.53 16.45
CA ASP A 63 -8.95 14.97 16.63
C ASP A 63 -10.28 15.73 16.92
N LEU A 64 -11.38 15.34 16.26
CA LEU A 64 -12.71 15.88 16.56
C LEU A 64 -13.23 15.48 17.94
N ARG A 65 -12.99 14.24 18.38
CA ARG A 65 -13.42 13.76 19.69
C ARG A 65 -12.66 14.44 20.82
N ASP A 66 -11.40 14.78 20.57
CA ASP A 66 -10.52 15.48 21.50
C ASP A 66 -10.63 17.02 21.39
N THR A 67 -11.65 17.52 20.67
CA THR A 67 -11.98 18.94 20.64
C THR A 67 -12.66 19.39 21.93
N PHE A 68 -12.24 20.53 22.47
CA PHE A 68 -12.83 21.15 23.67
C PHE A 68 -12.96 22.66 23.50
N SER A 69 -13.87 23.29 24.24
CA SER A 69 -14.01 24.74 24.19
C SER A 69 -12.80 25.40 24.88
N TYR A 70 -12.03 26.19 24.12
CA TYR A 70 -10.90 26.94 24.64
C TYR A 70 -11.00 28.40 24.23
N GLN A 71 -10.99 29.32 25.19
CA GLN A 71 -11.27 30.75 24.94
C GLN A 71 -10.31 31.40 23.92
N MET A 72 -9.10 30.83 23.75
CA MET A 72 -8.08 31.37 22.84
C MET A 72 -8.17 30.82 21.41
N ILE A 73 -8.89 29.70 21.19
CA ILE A 73 -8.97 29.02 19.89
C ILE A 73 -10.44 28.67 19.62
N ASN A 74 -11.04 29.36 18.66
CA ASN A 74 -12.42 29.12 18.27
C ASN A 74 -12.53 27.95 17.30
N PHE A 75 -13.63 27.20 17.39
CA PHE A 75 -14.03 26.26 16.37
C PHE A 75 -14.56 27.03 15.15
N LEU A 76 -13.83 26.99 14.03
CA LEU A 76 -14.14 27.76 12.82
C LEU A 76 -14.11 26.86 11.59
N GLY A 77 -15.26 26.77 10.91
CA GLY A 77 -15.39 26.13 9.60
C GLY A 77 -15.49 27.18 8.50
N GLU A 78 -14.55 27.18 7.57
CA GLU A 78 -14.56 27.96 6.33
C GLU A 78 -14.89 27.03 5.14
N LYS A 79 -15.15 27.59 3.94
CA LYS A 79 -15.53 26.82 2.75
C LYS A 79 -14.55 25.69 2.41
N ASP A 80 -13.26 25.94 2.60
CA ASP A 80 -12.18 25.02 2.22
C ASP A 80 -11.25 24.66 3.39
N SER A 81 -11.61 25.02 4.64
CA SER A 81 -10.80 24.71 5.81
C SER A 81 -11.60 24.54 7.09
N LEU A 82 -11.08 23.74 8.02
CA LEU A 82 -11.65 23.52 9.35
C LEU A 82 -10.56 23.69 10.40
N LYS A 83 -10.83 24.51 11.42
CA LYS A 83 -9.90 24.81 12.52
C LYS A 83 -10.58 24.58 13.86
N PHE A 84 -9.89 23.91 14.78
CA PHE A 84 -10.38 23.70 16.13
C PHE A 84 -9.25 23.44 17.12
N PRO A 85 -9.48 23.73 18.41
CA PRO A 85 -8.57 23.32 19.48
C PRO A 85 -8.61 21.80 19.67
N ALA A 86 -7.46 21.18 19.78
CA ALA A 86 -7.32 19.79 20.19
C ALA A 86 -6.10 19.61 21.10
N LEU A 87 -6.06 18.48 21.80
CA LEU A 87 -4.95 18.13 22.67
C LEU A 87 -3.85 17.44 21.84
N ILE A 88 -2.67 18.05 21.78
CA ILE A 88 -1.56 17.59 20.94
C ILE A 88 -0.44 17.04 21.81
N PHE A 89 -0.01 15.82 21.48
CA PHE A 89 1.17 15.19 22.06
C PHE A 89 2.37 15.43 21.14
N THR A 90 3.37 16.17 21.61
CA THR A 90 4.60 16.39 20.85
C THR A 90 5.79 15.73 21.53
N LYS A 91 6.69 15.16 20.71
CA LYS A 91 7.97 14.60 21.16
C LYS A 91 8.98 15.72 21.38
N SER A 92 8.63 16.73 22.19
CA SER A 92 9.54 17.80 22.55
C SER A 92 10.51 17.32 23.64
N SER A 93 11.78 17.66 23.51
CA SER A 93 12.81 17.39 24.55
C SER A 93 12.66 18.28 25.78
N PHE A 94 11.75 19.27 25.74
CA PHE A 94 11.54 20.23 26.82
C PHE A 94 10.52 19.69 27.83
N PRO A 95 10.89 19.56 29.12
CA PRO A 95 9.97 19.15 30.16
C PRO A 95 8.85 20.19 30.32
N GLY A 96 7.59 19.77 30.15
CA GLY A 96 6.39 20.62 30.22
C GLY A 96 5.71 20.90 28.87
N LEU A 97 6.34 20.55 27.75
CA LEU A 97 5.76 20.69 26.40
C LEU A 97 5.44 19.34 25.75
N LYS A 98 5.35 18.25 26.53
CA LYS A 98 5.05 16.91 25.99
C LYS A 98 3.58 16.78 25.57
N GLU A 99 2.71 17.56 26.21
CA GLU A 99 1.26 17.55 26.04
C GLU A 99 0.76 18.99 26.23
N GLY A 100 -0.09 19.47 25.34
CA GLY A 100 -0.63 20.81 25.42
C GLY A 100 -1.80 21.06 24.48
N VAL A 101 -2.49 22.17 24.72
CA VAL A 101 -3.57 22.66 23.85
C VAL A 101 -2.94 23.23 22.58
N GLY A 102 -3.32 22.69 21.42
CA GLY A 102 -2.90 23.19 20.12
C GLY A 102 -4.07 23.40 19.17
N GLU A 103 -3.81 24.10 18.06
CA GLU A 103 -4.78 24.29 16.98
C GLU A 103 -4.53 23.24 15.90
N VAL A 104 -5.57 22.49 15.52
CA VAL A 104 -5.55 21.59 14.36
C VAL A 104 -6.25 22.28 13.21
N LYS A 105 -5.60 22.31 12.04
CA LYS A 105 -6.14 22.91 10.82
C LYS A 105 -6.11 21.91 9.67
N TYR A 106 -7.29 21.60 9.14
CA TYR A 106 -7.47 20.85 7.91
C TYR A 106 -7.74 21.82 6.76
N TYR A 107 -7.07 21.61 5.62
CA TYR A 107 -7.29 22.35 4.39
C TYR A 107 -6.99 21.47 3.19
N TRP A 108 -7.63 21.76 2.07
CA TRP A 108 -7.37 21.05 0.82
C TRP A 108 -6.12 21.61 0.13
N ASP A 109 -5.05 20.81 0.03
CA ASP A 109 -3.88 21.16 -0.78
C ASP A 109 -3.99 20.55 -2.18
N LYS A 110 -4.16 21.42 -3.19
CA LYS A 110 -4.28 21.01 -4.60
C LYS A 110 -2.92 20.66 -5.24
N LYS A 111 -1.79 20.85 -4.56
CA LYS A 111 -0.44 20.73 -5.14
C LYS A 111 0.19 19.34 -5.05
N GLU A 112 -0.39 18.40 -4.30
CA GLU A 112 0.22 17.08 -4.08
C GLU A 112 -0.34 16.00 -5.02
N LYS A 113 -0.13 16.19 -6.32
CA LYS A 113 -0.22 15.14 -7.36
C LYS A 113 1.09 15.17 -8.17
N ARG A 114 2.16 14.60 -7.63
CA ARG A 114 3.37 14.25 -8.38
C ARG A 114 3.76 12.82 -8.08
#